data_AF-A0A351KGV6-F1
#
_entry.id   AF-A0A351KGV6-F1
#
_cell.length_a   1.000
_cell.length_b   1.000
_cell.length_c   1.000
_cell.angle_alpha   90.00
_cell.angle_beta   90.00
_cell.angle_gamma   90.00
#
_symmetry.space_group_name_H-M   'P 1'
#
loop_
_entity.id
_entity.type
_entity.pdbx_description
1 polymer ?
#
loop_
_entity_poly.entity_id
_entity_poly.type
_entity_poly.pdbx_seq_one_letter_code
_entity_poly.pdbx_strand_id
1 'polypeptide(L)'
;LLYQLEITYLSNREKNLYFAIVGDFKDDNDKFNAADGEIIEKGLEIIKKLNNKYAENEDIFYLFIRERKYNESNSKWMGWEKKRGAIIEFNNLIRGLSNTSFTTVSGSIAPLLKVKYVITLDADTVLPIGEAKQLVGTISHPLNAAHYDKNKGIVTEGYGIIQPRVSISLISSNKTLFARIFGGEGGIDTYSAAISDIYQDIFKEGIFTGKGIYDVDIFRTCLNESIPENSILSHDLLEGCFVRAGLATDMEFI
;
A
#
# COMPACT_ATOMS: atom_id res chain seq x y z
N LEU A 1 -2.91 13.23 6.03
CA LEU A 1 -3.56 11.97 5.60
C LEU A 1 -4.89 12.21 4.90
N LEU A 2 -5.93 12.68 5.58
CA LEU A 2 -7.27 12.81 4.95
C LEU A 2 -7.32 13.82 3.80
N TYR A 3 -6.59 14.94 3.91
CA TYR A 3 -6.41 15.87 2.79
C TYR A 3 -5.67 15.23 1.60
N GLN A 4 -4.66 14.41 1.87
CA GLN A 4 -3.93 13.66 0.84
C GLN A 4 -4.86 12.66 0.14
N LEU A 5 -5.74 11.99 0.87
CA LEU A 5 -6.73 11.06 0.33
C LEU A 5 -7.66 11.75 -0.70
N GLU A 6 -8.12 12.97 -0.39
CA GLU A 6 -8.90 13.77 -1.31
C GLU A 6 -8.09 14.14 -2.56
N ILE A 7 -6.84 14.58 -2.41
CA ILE A 7 -5.94 14.86 -3.55
C ILE A 7 -5.77 13.60 -4.43
N THR A 8 -5.47 12.45 -3.83
CA THR A 8 -5.28 11.19 -4.56
C THR A 8 -6.53 10.84 -5.37
N TYR A 9 -7.72 11.01 -4.78
CA TYR A 9 -8.98 10.87 -5.52
C TYR A 9 -9.10 11.86 -6.67
N LEU A 10 -8.87 13.15 -6.43
CA LEU A 10 -8.97 14.19 -7.46
C LEU A 10 -8.03 13.92 -8.65
N SER A 11 -6.84 13.38 -8.38
CA SER A 11 -5.85 13.03 -9.41
C SER A 11 -6.17 11.72 -10.15
N ASN A 12 -6.96 10.80 -9.56
CA ASN A 12 -7.17 9.45 -10.09
C ASN A 12 -8.64 9.02 -10.04
N ARG A 13 -9.55 9.86 -10.52
CA ARG A 13 -10.99 9.55 -10.54
C ARG A 13 -11.34 8.47 -11.57
N GLU A 14 -11.74 7.29 -11.10
CA GLU A 14 -12.23 6.19 -11.95
C GLU A 14 -13.35 5.43 -11.23
N LYS A 15 -14.24 4.79 -12.00
CA LYS A 15 -15.45 4.11 -11.46
C LYS A 15 -15.16 2.94 -10.51
N ASN A 16 -14.03 2.28 -10.67
CA ASN A 16 -13.66 1.09 -9.91
C ASN A 16 -12.41 1.33 -9.02
N LEU A 17 -12.14 2.59 -8.67
CA LEU A 17 -11.08 2.95 -7.73
C LEU A 17 -11.70 3.41 -6.42
N TYR A 18 -11.24 2.78 -5.34
CA TYR A 18 -11.63 3.08 -3.97
C TYR A 18 -10.40 3.58 -3.20
N PHE A 19 -10.62 4.49 -2.26
CA PHE A 19 -9.55 5.20 -1.55
C PHE A 19 -9.68 4.92 -0.06
N ALA A 20 -8.68 4.27 0.51
CA ALA A 20 -8.72 3.82 1.90
C ALA A 20 -7.54 4.36 2.70
N ILE A 21 -7.79 4.72 3.96
CA ILE A 21 -6.75 4.82 4.98
C ILE A 21 -6.80 3.55 5.81
N VAL A 22 -5.68 2.82 5.84
CA VAL A 22 -5.46 1.68 6.73
C VAL A 22 -4.45 2.12 7.77
N GLY A 23 -4.86 2.15 9.03
CA GLY A 23 -4.07 2.75 10.11
C GLY A 23 -3.99 1.91 11.37
N ASP A 24 -2.88 2.10 12.08
CA ASP A 24 -2.66 1.65 13.45
C ASP A 24 -2.61 2.85 14.38
N PHE A 25 -2.96 2.64 15.64
CA PHE A 25 -2.63 3.62 16.67
C PHE A 25 -1.14 3.60 17.01
N LYS A 26 -0.65 4.73 17.51
CA LYS A 26 0.72 4.85 18.03
C LYS A 26 0.97 3.83 19.14
N ASP A 27 2.14 3.16 19.10
CA ASP A 27 2.58 2.24 20.15
C ASP A 27 2.46 2.84 21.55
N ASP A 28 1.93 2.07 22.49
CA ASP A 28 1.63 2.51 23.86
C ASP A 28 1.87 1.39 24.89
N ASN A 29 1.93 1.74 26.16
CA ASN A 29 1.98 0.79 27.28
C ASN A 29 0.59 0.25 27.63
N ASP A 30 -0.47 0.90 27.15
CA ASP A 30 -1.85 0.49 27.35
C ASP A 30 -2.50 0.06 26.03
N LYS A 31 -3.46 -0.88 26.11
CA LYS A 31 -4.22 -1.34 24.93
C LYS A 31 -5.03 -0.21 24.30
N PHE A 32 -5.62 0.64 25.14
CA PHE A 32 -6.52 1.72 24.75
C PHE A 32 -6.08 3.04 25.39
N ASN A 33 -6.17 4.13 24.64
CA ASN A 33 -5.92 5.48 25.10
C ASN A 33 -7.13 6.37 24.77
N ALA A 34 -7.42 7.37 25.60
CA ALA A 34 -8.51 8.32 25.35
C ALA A 34 -8.35 9.04 24.00
N ALA A 35 -7.12 9.33 23.59
CA ALA A 35 -6.82 9.97 22.31
C ALA A 35 -7.20 9.12 21.08
N ASP A 36 -7.32 7.79 21.23
CA ASP A 36 -7.71 6.89 20.13
C ASP A 36 -9.14 7.18 19.66
N GLY A 37 -10.03 7.49 20.60
CA GLY A 37 -11.43 7.82 20.33
C GLY A 37 -11.58 9.09 19.49
N GLU A 38 -10.80 10.13 19.81
CA GLU A 38 -10.78 11.38 19.04
C GLU A 38 -10.31 11.17 17.59
N ILE A 39 -9.30 10.31 17.39
CA ILE A 39 -8.78 9.95 16.06
C ILE A 39 -9.84 9.22 15.26
N ILE A 40 -10.51 8.23 15.86
CA ILE A 40 -11.58 7.46 15.22
C ILE A 40 -12.72 8.38 14.82
N GLU A 41 -13.24 9.19 15.76
CA GLU A 41 -14.37 10.08 15.52
C GLU A 41 -14.04 11.06 14.38
N LYS A 42 -12.86 11.69 14.45
CA LYS A 42 -12.46 12.66 13.42
C LYS A 42 -12.26 12.03 12.06
N GLY A 43 -11.67 10.83 12.01
CA GLY A 43 -11.50 10.07 10.79
C GLY A 43 -12.83 9.72 10.13
N LEU A 44 -13.77 9.17 10.91
CA LEU A 44 -15.11 8.82 10.43
C LEU A 44 -15.89 10.04 9.96
N GLU A 45 -15.83 11.16 10.69
CA GLU A 45 -16.46 12.43 10.31
C GLU A 45 -15.99 12.88 8.93
N ILE A 46 -14.68 12.85 8.68
CA ILE A 46 -14.10 13.33 7.42
C ILE A 46 -14.37 12.36 6.26
N ILE A 47 -14.26 11.05 6.47
CA ILE A 47 -14.63 10.07 5.44
C ILE A 47 -16.09 10.23 5.04
N LYS A 48 -17.00 10.39 6.01
CA LYS A 48 -18.40 10.66 5.73
C LYS A 48 -18.60 11.94 4.92
N LYS A 49 -17.86 13.01 5.24
CA LYS A 49 -17.89 14.27 4.47
C LYS A 49 -17.40 14.07 3.04
N LEU A 50 -16.35 13.28 2.82
CA LEU A 50 -15.82 12.98 1.49
C LEU A 50 -16.80 12.14 0.67
N ASN A 51 -17.37 11.08 1.24
CA ASN A 51 -18.40 10.28 0.56
C ASN A 51 -19.63 11.13 0.23
N ASN A 52 -20.14 11.96 1.15
CA ASN A 52 -21.26 12.87 0.86
C ASN A 52 -20.97 13.86 -0.28
N LYS A 53 -19.70 14.23 -0.48
CA LYS A 53 -19.28 15.21 -1.48
C LYS A 53 -19.06 14.59 -2.87
N TYR A 54 -18.66 13.32 -2.93
CA TYR A 54 -18.11 12.72 -4.14
C TYR A 54 -18.69 11.36 -4.51
N ALA A 55 -19.21 10.59 -3.55
CA ALA A 55 -19.84 9.32 -3.84
C ALA A 55 -21.23 9.55 -4.46
N GLU A 56 -21.61 8.67 -5.40
CA GLU A 56 -22.93 8.69 -6.02
C GLU A 56 -23.80 7.55 -5.48
N ASN A 57 -23.40 6.30 -5.74
CA ASN A 57 -24.21 5.11 -5.43
C ASN A 57 -23.68 4.29 -4.26
N GLU A 58 -22.37 4.33 -4.03
CA GLU A 58 -21.67 3.58 -2.98
C GLU A 58 -20.48 4.38 -2.45
N ASP A 59 -20.08 4.09 -1.21
CA ASP A 59 -18.92 4.72 -0.60
C ASP A 59 -17.66 4.45 -1.44
N ILE A 60 -16.86 5.50 -1.66
CA ILE A 60 -15.59 5.41 -2.38
C ILE A 60 -14.39 5.73 -1.48
N PHE A 61 -14.64 6.36 -0.34
CA PHE A 61 -13.65 6.64 0.70
C PHE A 61 -13.88 5.73 1.89
N TYR A 62 -12.79 5.18 2.41
CA TYR A 62 -12.82 4.25 3.53
C TYR A 62 -11.76 4.56 4.59
N LEU A 63 -12.08 4.23 5.83
CA LEU A 63 -11.17 4.22 6.97
C LEU A 63 -11.24 2.87 7.66
N PHE A 64 -10.06 2.29 7.86
CA PHE A 64 -9.84 1.05 8.58
C PHE A 64 -8.81 1.33 9.68
N ILE A 65 -9.21 1.14 10.94
CA ILE A 65 -8.28 1.28 12.08
C ILE A 65 -8.25 -0.01 12.86
N ARG A 66 -7.03 -0.48 13.13
CA ARG A 66 -6.77 -1.68 13.91
C ARG A 66 -6.59 -1.35 15.38
N GLU A 67 -7.04 -2.24 16.26
CA GLU A 67 -6.67 -2.18 17.68
C GLU A 67 -5.20 -2.55 17.90
N ARG A 68 -4.64 -2.08 19.01
CA ARG A 68 -3.33 -2.56 19.46
C ARG A 68 -3.45 -4.00 19.98
N LYS A 69 -2.49 -4.84 19.62
CA LYS A 69 -2.24 -6.14 20.27
C LYS A 69 -0.95 -6.06 21.07
N TYR A 70 -0.88 -6.79 22.17
CA TYR A 70 0.31 -6.85 22.98
C TYR A 70 1.40 -7.62 22.23
N ASN A 71 2.57 -7.02 22.12
CA ASN A 71 3.75 -7.63 21.54
C ASN A 71 4.73 -7.94 22.67
N GLU A 72 4.98 -9.23 22.91
CA GLU A 72 5.88 -9.68 23.99
C GLU A 72 7.32 -9.23 23.74
N SER A 73 7.81 -9.37 22.51
CA SER A 73 9.18 -9.00 22.11
C SER A 73 9.49 -7.52 22.32
N ASN A 74 8.51 -6.64 22.13
CA ASN A 74 8.64 -5.20 22.33
C ASN A 74 8.11 -4.72 23.69
N SER A 75 7.45 -5.59 24.46
CA SER A 75 6.78 -5.28 25.72
C SER A 75 5.84 -4.07 25.62
N LYS A 76 5.10 -3.96 24.50
CA LYS A 76 4.22 -2.83 24.18
C LYS A 76 2.95 -3.27 23.47
N TRP A 77 1.92 -2.45 23.56
CA TRP A 77 0.73 -2.53 22.73
C TRP A 77 0.97 -1.79 21.42
N MET A 78 0.78 -2.46 20.30
CA MET A 78 1.06 -1.91 18.97
C MET A 78 0.22 -2.60 17.89
N GLY A 79 0.20 -2.06 16.67
CA GLY A 79 -0.39 -2.74 15.52
C GLY A 79 0.33 -4.07 15.26
N TRP A 80 -0.42 -5.17 15.23
CA TRP A 80 0.14 -6.51 14.95
C TRP A 80 0.87 -6.51 13.61
N GLU A 81 2.14 -6.96 13.62
CA GLU A 81 3.04 -6.98 12.45
C GLU A 81 3.16 -5.62 11.70
N LYS A 82 2.83 -4.49 12.34
CA LYS A 82 2.89 -3.13 11.77
C LYS A 82 2.30 -3.07 10.34
N LYS A 83 3.01 -2.45 9.39
CA LYS A 83 2.60 -2.29 7.98
C LYS A 83 2.30 -3.63 7.30
N ARG A 84 3.14 -4.66 7.49
CA ARG A 84 2.91 -6.02 6.98
C ARG A 84 1.57 -6.56 7.46
N GLY A 85 1.33 -6.53 8.77
CA GLY A 85 0.09 -7.03 9.35
C GLY A 85 -1.13 -6.26 8.87
N ALA A 86 -1.01 -4.94 8.68
CA ALA A 86 -2.08 -4.10 8.17
C ALA A 86 -2.48 -4.53 6.75
N ILE A 87 -1.50 -4.80 5.89
CA ILE A 87 -1.72 -5.30 4.52
C ILE A 87 -2.36 -6.70 4.55
N ILE A 88 -1.84 -7.62 5.37
CA ILE A 88 -2.37 -8.99 5.49
C ILE A 88 -3.82 -8.98 5.97
N GLU A 89 -4.10 -8.30 7.07
CA GLU A 89 -5.45 -8.24 7.62
C GLU A 89 -6.40 -7.50 6.67
N PHE A 90 -5.95 -6.45 6.00
CA PHE A 90 -6.77 -5.73 5.01
C PHE A 90 -7.16 -6.66 3.86
N ASN A 91 -6.18 -7.37 3.28
CA ASN A 91 -6.41 -8.36 2.22
C ASN A 91 -7.39 -9.46 2.66
N ASN A 92 -7.29 -9.91 3.91
CA ASN A 92 -8.21 -10.89 4.48
C ASN A 92 -9.63 -10.33 4.67
N LEU A 93 -9.75 -9.08 5.14
CA LEU A 93 -11.03 -8.39 5.32
C LEU A 93 -11.77 -8.22 3.99
N ILE A 94 -11.09 -7.75 2.94
CA ILE A 94 -11.65 -7.59 1.59
C ILE A 94 -11.83 -8.93 0.84
N ARG A 95 -11.67 -10.05 1.54
CA ARG A 95 -12.02 -11.40 1.09
C ARG A 95 -13.05 -12.07 2.00
N GLY A 96 -13.66 -11.30 2.90
CA GLY A 96 -14.76 -11.72 3.74
C GLY A 96 -14.35 -12.44 5.02
N LEU A 97 -13.05 -12.48 5.36
CA LEU A 97 -12.61 -13.01 6.65
C LEU A 97 -12.90 -11.99 7.76
N SER A 98 -13.49 -12.45 8.85
CA SER A 98 -13.84 -11.62 10.01
C SER A 98 -12.80 -11.65 11.13
N ASN A 99 -11.86 -12.58 11.10
CA ASN A 99 -10.80 -12.69 12.10
C ASN A 99 -9.67 -11.69 11.83
N THR A 100 -9.96 -10.41 12.04
CA THR A 100 -9.00 -9.31 11.89
C THR A 100 -9.06 -8.39 13.12
N SER A 101 -8.02 -7.60 13.32
CA SER A 101 -7.94 -6.61 14.39
C SER A 101 -8.58 -5.27 14.04
N PHE A 102 -9.25 -5.13 12.90
CA PHE A 102 -9.99 -3.92 12.54
C PHE A 102 -11.20 -3.72 13.46
N THR A 103 -11.07 -2.79 14.40
CA THR A 103 -12.16 -2.40 15.32
C THR A 103 -12.99 -1.25 14.77
N THR A 104 -12.42 -0.46 13.85
CA THR A 104 -13.12 0.61 13.15
C THR A 104 -13.07 0.35 11.66
N VAL A 105 -14.24 0.23 11.05
CA VAL A 105 -14.43 0.13 9.61
C VAL A 105 -15.54 1.09 9.20
N SER A 106 -15.26 2.02 8.29
CA SER A 106 -16.27 2.93 7.79
C SER A 106 -17.12 2.30 6.68
N GLY A 107 -18.43 2.48 6.75
CA GLY A 107 -19.35 2.09 5.67
C GLY A 107 -19.40 0.59 5.41
N SER A 108 -19.96 0.21 4.26
CA SER A 108 -20.05 -1.19 3.83
C SER A 108 -18.85 -1.59 2.99
N ILE A 109 -18.17 -2.68 3.35
CA ILE A 109 -17.05 -3.25 2.58
C ILE A 109 -17.51 -4.15 1.42
N ALA A 110 -18.82 -4.32 1.20
CA ALA A 110 -19.35 -5.22 0.18
C ALA A 110 -18.78 -4.97 -1.24
N PRO A 111 -18.58 -3.70 -1.69
CA PRO A 111 -17.92 -3.44 -2.98
C PRO A 111 -16.46 -3.90 -3.01
N LEU A 112 -15.76 -3.77 -1.88
CA LEU A 112 -14.34 -4.10 -1.75
C LEU A 112 -14.06 -5.60 -1.84
N LEU A 113 -15.05 -6.45 -1.60
CA LEU A 113 -14.91 -7.91 -1.69
C LEU A 113 -14.48 -8.40 -3.08
N LYS A 114 -14.71 -7.58 -4.12
CA LYS A 114 -14.39 -7.89 -5.52
C LYS A 114 -13.12 -7.19 -6.01
N VAL A 115 -12.43 -6.44 -5.15
CA VAL A 115 -11.20 -5.72 -5.53
C VAL A 115 -10.13 -6.73 -5.91
N LYS A 116 -9.63 -6.61 -7.14
CA LYS A 116 -8.59 -7.48 -7.68
C LYS A 116 -7.18 -7.00 -7.29
N TYR A 117 -6.97 -5.69 -7.35
CA TYR A 117 -5.65 -5.09 -7.11
C TYR A 117 -5.73 -4.02 -6.02
N VAL A 118 -4.64 -3.88 -5.28
CA VAL A 118 -4.46 -2.81 -4.28
C VAL A 118 -3.21 -2.03 -4.63
N ILE A 119 -3.32 -0.70 -4.61
CA ILE A 119 -2.18 0.22 -4.71
C ILE A 119 -1.81 0.65 -3.30
N THR A 120 -0.57 0.40 -2.90
CA THR A 120 -0.02 0.84 -1.60
C THR A 120 0.76 2.13 -1.76
N LEU A 121 0.46 3.08 -0.88
CA LEU A 121 1.11 4.37 -0.78
C LEU A 121 1.45 4.61 0.69
N ASP A 122 2.63 5.19 0.95
CA ASP A 122 2.93 5.70 2.29
C ASP A 122 2.30 7.10 2.48
N ALA A 123 2.24 7.54 3.73
CA ALA A 123 1.63 8.82 4.12
C ALA A 123 2.22 10.05 3.39
N ASP A 124 3.47 9.94 2.96
CA ASP A 124 4.27 10.95 2.28
C ASP A 124 4.37 10.72 0.76
N THR A 125 3.74 9.67 0.23
CA THR A 125 3.77 9.35 -1.20
C THR A 125 2.61 10.01 -1.93
N VAL A 126 2.91 10.63 -3.07
CA VAL A 126 1.96 11.19 -4.01
C VAL A 126 1.82 10.24 -5.19
N LEU A 127 0.57 9.89 -5.51
CA LEU A 127 0.21 9.21 -6.76
C LEU A 127 -0.16 10.28 -7.81
N PRO A 128 0.64 10.48 -8.86
CA PRO A 128 0.35 11.47 -9.89
C PRO A 128 -0.95 11.21 -10.66
N ILE A 129 -1.33 12.17 -11.48
CA ILE A 129 -2.61 12.16 -12.20
C ILE A 129 -2.63 11.02 -13.23
N GLY A 130 -3.64 10.16 -13.14
CA GLY A 130 -3.88 9.06 -14.08
C GLY A 130 -3.00 7.81 -13.87
N GLU A 131 -1.99 7.86 -13.01
CA GLU A 131 -1.05 6.76 -12.75
C GLU A 131 -1.75 5.51 -12.20
N ALA A 132 -2.81 5.67 -11.39
CA ALA A 132 -3.57 4.54 -10.87
C ALA A 132 -4.09 3.63 -11.99
N LYS A 133 -4.66 4.25 -13.04
CA LYS A 133 -5.21 3.53 -14.18
C LYS A 133 -4.13 2.85 -15.00
N GLN A 134 -3.00 3.53 -15.20
CA GLN A 134 -1.87 2.97 -15.92
C GLN A 134 -1.31 1.76 -15.19
N LEU A 135 -1.11 1.85 -13.88
CA LEU A 135 -0.70 0.72 -13.03
C LEU A 135 -1.64 -0.47 -13.13
N VAL A 136 -2.95 -0.23 -13.04
CA VAL A 136 -3.97 -1.28 -13.22
C VAL A 136 -3.86 -1.91 -14.60
N GLY A 137 -3.64 -1.12 -15.65
CA GLY A 137 -3.40 -1.61 -17.01
C GLY A 137 -2.14 -2.48 -17.11
N THR A 138 -1.03 -2.03 -16.53
CA THR A 138 0.25 -2.74 -16.54
C THR A 138 0.16 -4.09 -15.85
N ILE A 139 -0.33 -4.15 -14.60
CA ILE A 139 -0.43 -5.43 -13.88
C ILE A 139 -1.48 -6.36 -14.51
N SER A 140 -2.51 -5.81 -15.14
CA SER A 140 -3.55 -6.61 -15.82
C SER A 140 -3.13 -7.15 -17.18
N HIS A 141 -2.00 -6.69 -17.74
CA HIS A 141 -1.55 -7.13 -19.04
C HIS A 141 -1.26 -8.65 -19.02
N PRO A 142 -1.71 -9.45 -20.00
CA PRO A 142 -1.54 -10.90 -19.98
C PRO A 142 -0.08 -11.37 -19.85
N LEU A 143 0.88 -10.61 -20.42
CA LEU A 143 2.31 -10.92 -20.28
C LEU A 143 2.86 -10.66 -18.87
N ASN A 144 2.15 -9.90 -18.04
CA ASN A 144 2.51 -9.62 -16.66
C ASN A 144 1.73 -10.49 -15.67
N ALA A 145 0.79 -11.34 -16.15
CA ALA A 145 -0.03 -12.17 -15.28
C ALA A 145 0.84 -13.11 -14.43
N ALA A 146 0.75 -12.98 -13.11
CA ALA A 146 1.52 -13.78 -12.17
C ALA A 146 1.14 -15.26 -12.22
N HIS A 147 2.14 -16.12 -12.34
CA HIS A 147 2.00 -17.57 -12.26
C HIS A 147 2.58 -18.09 -10.95
N TYR A 148 1.69 -18.51 -10.04
CA TYR A 148 2.05 -19.07 -8.74
C TYR A 148 2.40 -20.56 -8.85
N ASP A 149 3.61 -20.92 -8.44
CA ASP A 149 4.08 -22.31 -8.33
C ASP A 149 3.79 -22.84 -6.92
N LYS A 150 2.78 -23.72 -6.82
CA LYS A 150 2.37 -24.34 -5.54
C LYS A 150 3.47 -25.16 -4.87
N ASN A 151 4.39 -25.75 -5.63
CA ASN A 151 5.46 -26.57 -5.07
C ASN A 151 6.56 -25.70 -4.46
N LYS A 152 6.80 -24.52 -5.04
CA LYS A 152 7.81 -23.57 -4.55
C LYS A 152 7.25 -22.55 -3.56
N GLY A 153 5.93 -22.31 -3.58
CA GLY A 153 5.29 -21.32 -2.73
C GLY A 153 5.51 -19.87 -3.17
N ILE A 154 5.91 -19.65 -4.43
CA ILE A 154 6.25 -18.32 -4.97
C ILE A 154 5.73 -18.14 -6.40
N VAL A 155 5.73 -16.90 -6.88
CA VAL A 155 5.47 -16.58 -8.30
C VAL A 155 6.73 -16.82 -9.12
N THR A 156 6.63 -17.61 -10.20
CA THR A 156 7.78 -17.96 -11.06
C THR A 156 7.78 -17.26 -12.41
N GLU A 157 6.62 -16.79 -12.87
CA GLU A 157 6.44 -16.07 -14.13
C GLU A 157 5.44 -14.93 -13.94
N GLY A 158 5.50 -13.89 -14.79
CA GLY A 158 4.75 -12.66 -14.60
C GLY A 158 5.05 -11.97 -13.27
N TYR A 159 4.19 -11.07 -12.82
CA TYR A 159 4.46 -10.21 -11.67
C TYR A 159 3.22 -10.10 -10.79
N GLY A 160 3.33 -10.56 -9.54
CA GLY A 160 2.28 -10.38 -8.53
C GLY A 160 2.24 -8.97 -7.97
N ILE A 161 3.32 -8.21 -8.15
CA ILE A 161 3.42 -6.80 -7.79
C ILE A 161 4.18 -6.02 -8.86
N ILE A 162 3.68 -4.84 -9.19
CA ILE A 162 4.34 -3.87 -10.05
C ILE A 162 4.62 -2.60 -9.23
N GLN A 163 5.89 -2.24 -9.16
CA GLN A 163 6.35 -1.03 -8.50
C GLN A 163 6.71 0.02 -9.56
N PRO A 164 6.17 1.25 -9.48
CA PRO A 164 6.67 2.40 -10.23
C PRO A 164 8.02 2.88 -9.72
N ARG A 165 8.67 3.77 -10.46
CA ARG A 165 9.80 4.52 -9.90
C ARG A 165 9.34 5.30 -8.67
N VAL A 166 10.19 5.40 -7.66
CA VAL A 166 9.94 6.25 -6.49
C VAL A 166 10.98 7.35 -6.52
N SER A 167 10.55 8.58 -6.70
CA SER A 167 11.43 9.75 -6.68
C SER A 167 11.21 10.59 -5.43
N ILE A 168 12.12 11.54 -5.23
CA ILE A 168 12.07 12.48 -4.11
C ILE A 168 11.52 13.80 -4.63
N SER A 169 10.42 14.27 -4.04
CA SER A 169 9.88 15.59 -4.40
C SER A 169 10.90 16.74 -4.24
N LEU A 170 10.83 17.73 -5.14
CA LEU A 170 11.59 19.00 -5.09
C LEU A 170 11.52 19.71 -3.73
N ILE A 171 10.35 19.66 -3.10
CA ILE A 171 10.12 20.33 -1.82
C ILE A 171 10.85 19.57 -0.72
N SER A 172 10.80 18.23 -0.74
CA SER A 172 11.49 17.39 0.24
C SER A 172 13.01 17.44 0.10
N SER A 173 13.54 17.43 -1.13
CA SER A 173 14.99 17.51 -1.37
C SER A 173 15.61 18.81 -0.86
N ASN A 174 14.84 19.91 -0.82
CA ASN A 174 15.33 21.22 -0.38
C ASN A 174 15.10 21.57 1.10
N LYS A 175 14.44 20.71 1.89
CA LYS A 175 14.07 21.02 3.29
C LYS A 175 15.24 21.06 4.26
N THR A 176 16.25 20.21 4.09
CA THR A 176 17.37 20.09 5.03
C THR A 176 18.70 20.02 4.29
N LEU A 177 19.80 20.35 4.96
CA LEU A 177 21.12 20.21 4.38
C LEU A 177 21.41 18.76 3.97
N PHE A 178 20.99 17.79 4.79
CA PHE A 178 21.10 16.36 4.47
C PHE A 178 20.33 16.01 3.19
N ALA A 179 19.06 16.40 3.09
CA ALA A 179 18.26 16.14 1.89
C ALA A 179 18.80 16.85 0.64
N ARG A 180 19.41 18.03 0.79
CA ARG A 180 20.04 18.74 -0.33
C ARG A 180 21.31 18.08 -0.84
N ILE A 181 22.06 17.40 0.05
CA ILE A 181 23.28 16.67 -0.31
C ILE A 181 22.94 15.31 -0.90
N PHE A 182 21.98 14.59 -0.32
CA PHE A 182 21.69 13.18 -0.65
C PHE A 182 20.43 12.96 -1.48
N GLY A 183 19.52 13.94 -1.56
CA GLY A 183 18.24 13.82 -2.27
C GLY A 183 18.33 14.01 -3.78
N GLY A 184 19.53 14.20 -4.32
CA GLY A 184 19.77 14.42 -5.74
C GLY A 184 19.11 15.68 -6.29
N GLU A 185 19.05 15.77 -7.62
CA GLU A 185 18.35 16.84 -8.33
C GLU A 185 16.83 16.54 -8.35
N GLY A 186 16.18 16.72 -7.21
CA GLY A 186 14.72 16.53 -7.11
C GLY A 186 13.99 17.32 -8.20
N GLY A 187 13.05 16.68 -8.88
CA GLY A 187 12.18 17.26 -9.92
C GLY A 187 12.85 17.75 -11.19
N ILE A 188 14.10 17.37 -11.45
CA ILE A 188 14.63 17.32 -12.82
C ILE A 188 14.33 15.93 -13.35
N ASP A 189 13.26 15.82 -14.14
CA ASP A 189 13.07 14.64 -14.96
C ASP A 189 14.22 14.60 -15.97
N THR A 190 15.08 13.62 -15.79
CA THR A 190 16.20 13.39 -16.70
C THR A 190 15.75 13.12 -18.13
N TYR A 191 14.48 12.82 -18.44
CA TYR A 191 13.82 12.66 -19.76
C TYR A 191 14.61 11.93 -20.88
N SER A 192 15.79 11.37 -20.59
CA SER A 192 16.82 11.00 -21.57
C SER A 192 17.63 9.75 -21.19
N ALA A 193 17.42 9.18 -20.00
CA ALA A 193 18.00 7.90 -19.64
C ALA A 193 16.89 6.84 -19.61
N ALA A 194 17.03 5.80 -20.43
CA ALA A 194 16.45 4.51 -20.08
C ALA A 194 17.01 4.15 -18.70
N ILE A 195 16.19 4.26 -17.66
CA ILE A 195 16.60 3.92 -16.30
C ILE A 195 16.63 2.40 -16.24
N SER A 196 17.82 1.85 -16.44
CA SER A 196 18.13 0.44 -16.25
C SER A 196 18.08 0.15 -14.75
N ASP A 197 17.21 -0.77 -14.36
CA ASP A 197 17.31 -1.42 -13.06
C ASP A 197 18.04 -2.74 -13.27
N ILE A 198 19.21 -2.86 -12.67
CA ILE A 198 20.11 -4.00 -12.86
C ILE A 198 19.41 -5.32 -12.52
N TYR A 199 18.53 -5.31 -11.50
CA TYR A 199 17.81 -6.51 -11.11
C TYR A 199 16.74 -6.86 -12.14
N GLN A 200 15.97 -5.88 -12.59
CA GLN A 200 14.94 -6.09 -13.60
C GLN A 200 15.54 -6.49 -14.95
N ASP A 201 16.69 -5.95 -15.31
CA ASP A 201 17.31 -6.22 -16.61
C ASP A 201 17.93 -7.62 -16.66
N ILE A 202 18.66 -8.00 -15.61
CA ILE A 202 19.40 -9.27 -15.54
C ILE A 202 18.50 -10.41 -15.06
N PHE A 203 17.75 -10.21 -13.98
CA PHE A 203 16.95 -11.26 -13.32
C PHE A 203 15.47 -11.21 -13.67
N LYS A 204 15.01 -10.17 -14.40
CA LYS A 204 13.60 -9.95 -14.68
C LYS A 204 12.77 -9.75 -13.41
N GLU A 205 13.36 -9.15 -12.38
CA GLU A 205 12.72 -8.85 -11.10
C GLU A 205 13.19 -7.50 -10.56
N GLY A 206 12.29 -6.65 -10.09
CA GLY A 206 12.60 -5.39 -9.42
C GLY A 206 12.76 -5.54 -7.91
N ILE A 207 13.29 -4.51 -7.25
CA ILE A 207 13.34 -4.44 -5.79
C ILE A 207 12.07 -3.76 -5.27
N PHE A 208 11.22 -4.51 -4.56
CA PHE A 208 10.04 -3.93 -3.91
C PHE A 208 10.43 -3.13 -2.66
N THR A 209 9.86 -1.94 -2.55
CA THR A 209 10.13 -0.91 -1.51
C THR A 209 8.87 -0.49 -0.77
N GLY A 210 7.83 -1.33 -0.80
CA GLY A 210 6.62 -1.14 -0.01
C GLY A 210 5.57 -0.22 -0.64
N LYS A 211 5.75 0.14 -1.91
CA LYS A 211 4.81 0.98 -2.68
C LYS A 211 4.65 0.41 -4.08
N GLY A 212 3.41 0.29 -4.53
CA GLY A 212 3.10 -0.27 -5.84
C GLY A 212 1.74 -0.92 -5.87
N ILE A 213 1.40 -1.51 -7.02
CA ILE A 213 0.15 -2.24 -7.22
C ILE A 213 0.40 -3.74 -7.11
N TYR A 214 -0.42 -4.46 -6.34
CA TYR A 214 -0.33 -5.92 -6.25
C TYR A 214 -1.68 -6.60 -6.49
N ASP A 215 -1.64 -7.85 -6.95
CA ASP A 215 -2.81 -8.74 -7.02
C ASP A 215 -3.09 -9.33 -5.64
N VAL A 216 -4.29 -9.07 -5.13
CA VAL A 216 -4.67 -9.42 -3.75
C VAL A 216 -4.63 -10.93 -3.52
N ASP A 217 -5.06 -11.74 -4.48
CA ASP A 217 -5.14 -13.18 -4.30
C ASP A 217 -3.76 -13.83 -4.40
N ILE A 218 -2.92 -13.35 -5.32
CA ILE A 218 -1.51 -13.77 -5.40
C ILE A 218 -0.77 -13.40 -4.12
N PHE A 219 -0.90 -12.16 -3.65
CA PHE A 219 -0.22 -11.69 -2.44
C PHE A 219 -0.61 -12.53 -1.23
N ARG A 220 -1.92 -12.76 -1.01
CA ARG A 220 -2.40 -13.61 0.09
C ARG A 220 -1.88 -15.04 -0.01
N THR A 221 -1.95 -15.63 -1.19
CA THR A 221 -1.52 -17.02 -1.42
C THR A 221 -0.02 -17.19 -1.14
N CYS A 222 0.80 -16.19 -1.48
CA CYS A 222 2.24 -16.26 -1.28
C CYS A 222 2.70 -15.92 0.15
N LEU A 223 1.95 -15.11 0.91
CA LEU A 223 2.50 -14.46 2.11
C LEU A 223 1.74 -14.68 3.42
N ASN A 224 0.48 -15.15 3.39
CA ASN A 224 -0.34 -15.25 4.61
C ASN A 224 0.30 -16.11 5.72
N GLU A 225 0.99 -17.19 5.36
CA GLU A 225 1.58 -18.14 6.31
C GLU A 225 3.10 -18.36 6.11
N SER A 226 3.70 -17.65 5.14
CA SER A 226 5.08 -17.92 4.70
C SER A 226 6.15 -17.31 5.59
N ILE A 227 5.80 -16.27 6.35
CA ILE A 227 6.74 -15.53 7.19
C ILE A 227 6.24 -15.59 8.65
N PRO A 228 7.02 -16.17 9.57
CA PRO A 228 6.67 -16.24 10.98
C PRO A 228 6.48 -14.86 11.61
N GLU A 229 5.59 -14.76 12.59
CA GLU A 229 5.38 -13.51 13.34
C GLU A 229 6.66 -13.05 14.04
N ASN A 230 6.87 -11.74 14.10
CA ASN A 230 8.02 -11.08 14.75
C ASN A 230 9.41 -11.54 14.26
N SER A 231 9.49 -12.13 13.06
CA SER A 231 10.75 -12.66 12.52
C SER A 231 11.56 -11.64 11.71
N ILE A 232 10.91 -10.58 11.21
CA ILE A 232 11.54 -9.60 10.31
C ILE A 232 11.15 -8.17 10.68
N LEU A 233 12.07 -7.23 10.40
CA LEU A 233 11.86 -5.80 10.60
C LEU A 233 11.44 -5.06 9.32
N SER A 234 11.86 -5.55 8.15
CA SER A 234 11.50 -5.03 6.83
C SER A 234 10.95 -6.18 6.00
N HIS A 235 9.73 -6.00 5.51
CA HIS A 235 8.99 -7.02 4.75
C HIS A 235 9.07 -6.78 3.25
N ASP A 236 9.18 -5.52 2.80
CA ASP A 236 9.03 -5.13 1.40
C ASP A 236 9.90 -5.97 0.44
N LEU A 237 11.19 -6.08 0.70
CA LEU A 237 12.08 -6.86 -0.18
C LEU A 237 11.67 -8.33 -0.26
N LEU A 238 11.36 -8.93 0.89
CA LEU A 238 10.97 -10.35 0.97
C LEU A 238 9.65 -10.59 0.26
N GLU A 239 8.66 -9.73 0.48
CA GLU A 239 7.38 -9.80 -0.22
C GLU A 239 7.61 -9.78 -1.74
N GLY A 240 8.46 -8.87 -2.23
CA GLY A 240 8.86 -8.80 -3.63
C GLY A 240 9.46 -10.10 -4.18
N CYS A 241 10.24 -10.83 -3.38
CA CYS A 241 10.79 -12.14 -3.76
C CYS A 241 9.72 -13.24 -3.85
N PHE A 242 8.71 -13.23 -2.98
CA PHE A 242 7.64 -14.22 -2.99
C PHE A 242 6.64 -13.98 -4.12
N VAL A 243 6.23 -12.72 -4.31
CA VAL A 243 5.22 -12.35 -5.31
C VAL A 243 5.80 -11.96 -6.66
N ARG A 244 7.13 -11.94 -6.79
CA ARG A 244 7.89 -11.52 -7.97
C ARG A 244 7.57 -10.09 -8.39
N ALA A 245 8.38 -9.15 -7.93
CA ALA A 245 8.22 -7.74 -8.25
C ALA A 245 8.68 -7.39 -9.67
N GLY A 246 7.87 -6.61 -10.38
CA GLY A 246 8.25 -5.97 -11.64
C GLY A 246 8.38 -4.46 -11.46
N LEU A 247 9.28 -3.84 -12.23
CA LEU A 247 9.45 -2.39 -12.25
C LEU A 247 8.76 -1.76 -13.46
N ALA A 248 7.91 -0.75 -13.22
CA ALA A 248 7.33 0.12 -14.25
C ALA A 248 8.14 1.42 -14.32
N THR A 249 9.09 1.49 -15.26
CA THR A 249 10.04 2.61 -15.38
C THR A 249 9.45 3.87 -16.02
N ASP A 250 8.32 3.74 -16.70
CA ASP A 250 7.57 4.83 -17.35
C ASP A 250 6.59 5.53 -16.39
N MET A 251 6.41 4.97 -15.19
CA MET A 251 5.53 5.48 -14.13
C MET A 251 6.36 5.97 -12.94
N GLU A 252 5.79 6.85 -12.13
CA GLU A 252 6.48 7.47 -11.00
C GLU A 252 5.55 7.77 -9.82
N PHE A 253 6.02 7.47 -8.61
CA PHE A 253 5.52 7.97 -7.33
C PHE A 253 6.49 9.03 -6.79
N ILE A 254 5.95 10.08 -6.16
CA ILE A 254 6.69 11.27 -5.71
C ILE A 254 6.60 11.45 -4.19
#